data_AF-A0A6M8YJX7-F1
#
_entry.id   AF-A0A6M8YJX7-F1
#
_cell.length_a   1.000
_cell.length_b   1.000
_cell.length_c   1.000
_cell.angle_alpha   90.00
_cell.angle_beta   90.00
_cell.angle_gamma   90.00
#
_symmetry.space_group_name_H-M   'P 1'
#
loop_
_entity.id
_entity.type
_entity.pdbx_description
1 polymer ?
#
loop_
_entity_poly.entity_id
_entity_poly.type
_entity_poly.pdbx_seq_one_letter_code
_entity_poly.pdbx_strand_id
1 'polypeptide(L)'
;MSHSVKIYDTCIGCTQCVRACPTDVLEMIPWDGCKAKQIASAPRTEDCVGCKRCESACPTDFLSVRVYLWHETTRSMGLAY
;
A
#
# COMPACT_ATOMS: atom_id res chain seq x y z
N MET A 1 9.33 -13.95 -3.15
CA MET A 1 8.10 -13.16 -3.35
C MET A 1 7.69 -12.62 -2.00
N SER A 2 7.74 -11.31 -1.86
CA SER A 2 7.40 -10.57 -0.65
C SER A 2 5.88 -10.49 -0.43
N HIS A 3 5.45 -9.64 0.49
CA HIS A 3 4.03 -9.35 0.74
C HIS A 3 3.30 -8.88 -0.52
N SER A 4 1.99 -9.15 -0.61
CA SER A 4 1.14 -8.66 -1.69
C SER A 4 0.27 -7.51 -1.20
N VAL A 5 0.36 -6.35 -1.86
CA VAL A 5 -0.50 -5.19 -1.56
C VAL A 5 -1.55 -5.09 -2.66
N LYS A 6 -2.82 -5.18 -2.28
CA LYS A 6 -3.96 -5.04 -3.19
C LYS A 6 -4.64 -3.70 -2.94
N ILE A 7 -4.85 -2.95 -4.02
CA ILE A 7 -5.64 -1.72 -4.02
C ILE A 7 -6.94 -2.02 -4.77
N TYR A 8 -8.07 -1.66 -4.16
CA TYR A 8 -9.40 -1.83 -4.72
C TYR A 8 -9.90 -0.54 -5.39
N ASP A 9 -10.84 -0.69 -6.32
CA ASP A 9 -11.45 0.42 -7.07
C ASP A 9 -12.27 1.38 -6.19
N THR A 10 -12.51 1.03 -4.92
CA THR A 10 -13.09 1.93 -3.92
C THR A 10 -12.14 3.07 -3.50
N CYS A 11 -10.89 3.05 -3.99
CA CYS A 11 -9.88 4.06 -3.69
C CYS A 11 -10.33 5.45 -4.18
N ILE A 12 -10.39 6.40 -3.25
CA ILE A 12 -10.75 7.80 -3.54
C ILE A 12 -9.54 8.69 -3.93
N GLY A 13 -8.34 8.13 -4.00
CA GLY A 13 -7.13 8.88 -4.36
C GLY A 13 -6.66 9.90 -3.31
N CYS A 14 -6.89 9.64 -2.01
CA CYS A 14 -6.60 10.58 -0.92
C CYS A 14 -5.10 10.69 -0.53
N THR A 15 -4.23 9.84 -1.08
CA THR A 15 -2.76 9.81 -0.85
C THR A 15 -2.28 9.51 0.59
N GLN A 16 -3.19 9.22 1.53
CA GLN A 16 -2.83 8.96 2.93
C GLN A 16 -2.00 7.68 3.11
N CYS A 17 -2.32 6.62 2.35
CA CYS A 17 -1.59 5.36 2.41
C CYS A 17 -0.12 5.49 1.97
N VAL A 18 0.15 6.35 0.98
CA VAL A 18 1.50 6.67 0.49
C VAL A 18 2.30 7.34 1.61
N ARG A 19 1.74 8.39 2.22
CA ARG A 19 2.39 9.13 3.32
C ARG A 19 2.60 8.30 4.58
N ALA A 20 1.73 7.35 4.84
CA ALA A 20 1.82 6.49 6.01
C ALA A 20 2.85 5.35 5.85
N CYS A 21 3.30 5.08 4.62
CA CYS A 21 4.22 3.98 4.35
C CYS A 21 5.65 4.36 4.80
N PRO A 22 6.25 3.65 5.76
CA PRO A 22 7.59 3.98 6.25
C PRO A 22 8.70 3.63 5.25
N THR A 23 8.44 2.69 4.33
CA THR A 23 9.39 2.22 3.32
C THR A 23 9.08 2.73 1.91
N ASP A 24 8.12 3.66 1.79
CA ASP A 24 7.74 4.31 0.52
C ASP A 24 7.45 3.31 -0.63
N VAL A 25 6.67 2.27 -0.32
CA VAL A 25 6.32 1.17 -1.25
C VAL A 25 5.19 1.57 -2.21
N LEU A 26 4.39 2.55 -1.82
CA LEU A 26 3.17 2.97 -2.50
C LEU A 26 3.42 4.27 -3.27
N GLU A 27 2.82 4.41 -4.44
CA GLU A 27 2.84 5.65 -5.23
C GLU A 27 1.45 5.96 -5.78
N MET A 28 1.24 7.20 -6.22
CA MET A 28 -0.01 7.60 -6.86
C MET A 28 0.17 7.58 -8.38
N ILE A 29 -0.72 6.87 -9.07
CA ILE A 29 -0.76 6.83 -10.53
C ILE A 29 -2.05 7.49 -11.04
N PRO A 30 -2.05 8.12 -12.23
CA PRO A 30 -3.27 8.67 -12.82
C PRO A 30 -4.31 7.59 -13.08
N TRP A 31 -5.56 7.83 -12.68
CA TRP A 31 -6.67 6.90 -12.89
C TRP A 31 -8.02 7.62 -12.88
N ASP A 32 -8.78 7.50 -13.97
CA ASP A 32 -10.08 8.19 -14.14
C ASP A 32 -11.25 7.54 -13.38
N GLY A 33 -11.03 6.46 -12.64
CA GLY A 33 -12.09 5.77 -11.89
C GLY A 33 -12.53 6.47 -10.59
N CYS A 34 -11.88 7.58 -10.21
CA CYS A 34 -12.25 8.36 -9.02
C CYS A 34 -12.23 9.87 -9.28
N LYS A 35 -12.88 10.65 -8.40
CA LYS A 35 -12.94 12.12 -8.48
C LYS A 35 -11.56 12.79 -8.43
N ALA A 36 -10.60 12.18 -7.74
CA ALA A 36 -9.23 12.69 -7.63
C ALA A 36 -8.38 12.41 -8.88
N LYS A 37 -8.89 11.64 -9.86
CA LYS A 37 -8.17 11.23 -11.06
C LYS A 37 -6.85 10.50 -10.80
N GLN A 38 -6.72 9.85 -9.63
CA GLN A 38 -5.52 9.13 -9.23
C GLN A 38 -5.84 7.98 -8.29
N ILE A 39 -5.09 6.89 -8.38
CA ILE A 39 -5.21 5.71 -7.54
C ILE A 39 -3.86 5.35 -6.93
N ALA A 40 -3.87 4.73 -5.75
CA ALA A 40 -2.66 4.18 -5.16
C ALA A 40 -2.22 2.92 -5.91
N SER A 41 -0.92 2.77 -6.15
CA SER A 41 -0.29 1.59 -6.73
C SER A 41 0.88 1.17 -5.84
N ALA A 42 1.20 -0.12 -5.82
CA ALA A 42 2.32 -0.67 -5.05
C ALA A 42 3.31 -1.37 -6.00
N PRO A 43 4.23 -0.62 -6.65
CA PRO A 43 5.23 -1.21 -7.53
C PRO A 43 6.34 -1.93 -6.76
N ARG A 44 6.67 -1.46 -5.54
CA ARG A 44 7.85 -1.90 -4.76
C ARG A 44 7.49 -2.84 -3.62
N THR A 45 6.60 -3.82 -3.86
CA THR A 45 6.12 -4.70 -2.78
C THR A 45 7.21 -5.59 -2.18
N GLU A 46 8.39 -5.68 -2.79
CA GLU A 46 9.61 -6.30 -2.26
C GLU A 46 10.12 -5.67 -0.97
N ASP A 47 9.91 -4.36 -0.79
CA ASP A 47 10.36 -3.59 0.38
C ASP A 47 9.23 -3.40 1.41
N CYS A 48 8.10 -4.06 1.19
CA CYS A 48 7.01 -4.07 2.15
C CYS A 48 7.42 -4.87 3.39
N VAL A 49 7.34 -4.24 4.56
CA VAL A 49 7.57 -4.86 5.88
C VAL A 49 6.28 -5.34 6.55
N GLY A 50 5.14 -5.27 5.87
CA GLY A 50 3.90 -5.82 6.39
C GLY A 50 3.29 -5.05 7.56
N CYS A 51 3.73 -3.81 7.81
CA CYS A 51 3.32 -3.00 8.97
C CYS A 51 1.83 -2.57 8.98
N LYS A 52 1.10 -2.75 7.87
CA LYS A 52 -0.33 -2.39 7.69
C LYS A 52 -0.70 -0.93 8.02
N ARG A 53 0.26 -0.01 8.13
CA ARG A 53 -0.03 1.42 8.33
C ARG A 53 -0.86 2.03 7.20
N CYS A 54 -0.67 1.54 5.98
CA CYS A 54 -1.48 1.94 4.83
C CYS A 54 -2.96 1.58 5.00
N GLU A 55 -3.27 0.46 5.66
CA GLU A 55 -4.64 0.03 6.00
C GLU A 55 -5.26 1.00 7.00
N SER A 56 -4.56 1.29 8.10
CA SER A 56 -5.04 2.20 9.15
C SER A 56 -5.18 3.65 8.69
N ALA A 57 -4.35 4.09 7.75
CA ALA A 57 -4.41 5.45 7.20
C ALA A 57 -5.52 5.62 6.15
N CYS A 58 -6.13 4.52 5.68
CA CYS A 58 -7.17 4.58 4.68
C CYS A 58 -8.47 5.11 5.31
N PRO A 59 -8.99 6.27 4.87
CA PRO A 59 -10.20 6.84 5.46
C PRO A 59 -11.49 6.15 5.00
N THR A 60 -11.41 5.15 4.12
CA THR A 60 -12.56 4.43 3.60
C THR A 60 -12.98 3.30 4.55
N ASP A 61 -14.28 3.16 4.77
CA ASP A 61 -14.88 2.19 5.69
C ASP A 61 -14.47 0.73 5.39
N PHE A 62 -14.39 0.37 4.10
CA PHE A 62 -14.04 -0.99 3.64
C PHE A 62 -12.59 -1.14 3.15
N LEU A 63 -11.65 -0.33 3.66
CA LEU A 63 -10.21 -0.40 3.34
C LEU A 63 -9.89 -0.62 1.86
N SER A 64 -9.74 0.46 1.09
CA SER A 64 -9.35 0.35 -0.32
C SER A 64 -7.92 -0.17 -0.55
N VAL A 65 -7.13 -0.37 0.50
CA VAL A 65 -5.80 -0.98 0.46
C VAL A 65 -5.70 -2.11 1.47
N ARG A 66 -5.17 -3.26 1.05
CA ARG A 66 -4.99 -4.44 1.90
C ARG A 66 -3.66 -5.12 1.66
N VAL A 67 -2.97 -5.48 2.74
CA VAL A 67 -1.67 -6.13 2.73
C VAL A 67 -1.83 -7.59 3.14
N TYR A 68 -1.47 -8.48 2.23
CA TYR A 68 -1.41 -9.92 2.44
C TYR A 68 0.03 -10.34 2.71
N LEU A 69 0.27 -10.79 3.94
CA LEU A 69 1.54 -11.36 4.36
C LEU A 69 1.66 -12.76 3.76
N TRP A 70 2.80 -13.07 3.16
CA TRP A 70 3.04 -14.37 2.53
C TRP A 70 4.40 -14.94 2.93
N HIS A 71 5.41 -14.86 2.06
CA HIS A 71 6.76 -15.33 2.35
C HIS A 71 7.55 -14.20 2.99
N GLU A 72 8.06 -14.47 4.19
CA GLU A 72 8.92 -13.57 4.91
C GLU A 72 10.36 -13.63 4.35
N THR A 73 10.94 -12.46 4.13
CA THR A 73 12.33 -12.26 3.74
C THR A 73 13.01 -11.39 4.80
N THR A 74 14.35 -11.34 4.80
CA THR A 74 15.11 -10.45 5.70
C THR A 74 14.62 -9.00 5.62
N ARG A 75 14.31 -8.53 4.40
CA ARG A 75 13.72 -7.21 4.14
C ARG A 75 12.33 -7.07 4.72
N SER A 76 11.46 -8.06 4.53
CA SER A 76 10.08 -7.99 5.02
C SER A 76 9.98 -8.05 6.54
N MET A 77 10.96 -8.66 7.22
CA MET A 77 11.06 -8.67 8.68
C MET A 77 11.68 -7.38 9.25
N GLY A 78 12.12 -6.45 8.40
CA GLY A 78 12.79 -5.22 8.84
C GLY A 78 14.14 -5.46 9.52
N LEU A 79 14.79 -6.60 9.23
CA LEU A 79 16.12 -6.91 9.75
C LEU A 79 17.17 -6.15 8.95
N ALA A 80 18.03 -5.41 9.64
CA ALA A 80 19.14 -4.68 9.02
C ALA A 80 20.31 -5.60 8.61
N TYR A 81 20.32 -6.85 9.09
CA TYR A 81 21.35 -7.86 8.88
C TYR A 81 20.78 -9.28 9.02
#